data_AF-A0A1A9USQ7-F1
#
_entry.id   AF-A0A1A9USQ7-F1
#
_cell.length_a   1.000
_cell.length_b   1.000
_cell.length_c   1.000
_cell.angle_alpha   90.00
_cell.angle_beta   90.00
_cell.angle_gamma   90.00
#
_symmetry.space_group_name_H-M   'P 1'
#
loop_
_entity.id
_entity.type
_entity.pdbx_description
1 polymer ?
#
loop_
_entity_poly.entity_id
_entity_poly.type
_entity_poly.pdbx_seq_one_letter_code
_entity_poly.pdbx_strand_id
1 'polypeptide(L)'
;MGEWAEKRTLLCMYFSGCQMPVSSASEITRLQTVAIHDRMESSSAYTSNSKDMWIDIPPGRDLNAKRAAADMTADNVEIIDIDSPAADNMANYDDLLHRCRTAFASGKTRDISFRLDLDLIILAQFVRQMKIELVHLLKLPQMSAKYSLDKIKIMSNVSPSPLWKRQLKNLLRMYEENETEMINALDADLRRPKQESLVVETEFMKNDVLNIIYNIDDWVKPEKPPKSLANALDNLEIYHDPYGVVLVIGAWNYPLQLLLVPVAAAIAAGNCVILKPSELAANCAKFVQETIPKYLDNECYPVVCGGHEETAELLKQRFDYIFFTGSTRVGKIVHAAANKYLTPITLELGGKSPCYIDRSVELRTAVKRILWGKLINCGQTCIAPDYVLCSKEIEKKFVAEAKDILKEWYGDNVRDSPDLSRIINKNHFE
;
A
#
# COMPACT_ATOMS: atom_id res chain seq x y z
N MET A 1 26.62 10.00 24.46
CA MET A 1 25.37 10.48 23.82
C MET A 1 25.33 10.22 22.30
N GLY A 2 26.36 9.62 21.67
CA GLY A 2 26.37 9.33 20.22
C GLY A 2 25.86 7.94 19.79
N GLU A 3 25.89 6.92 20.66
CA GLU A 3 25.54 5.54 20.29
C GLU A 3 24.03 5.22 20.33
N TRP A 4 23.21 6.11 20.89
CA TRP A 4 21.75 5.91 20.96
C TRP A 4 21.00 6.33 19.68
N ALA A 5 21.65 7.09 18.79
CA ALA A 5 21.07 7.50 17.50
C ALA A 5 21.23 6.43 16.40
N GLU A 6 22.27 5.59 16.46
CA GLU A 6 22.54 4.56 15.44
C GLU A 6 21.55 3.38 15.48
N LYS A 7 21.01 3.04 16.65
CA LYS A 7 20.09 1.89 16.78
C LYS A 7 18.65 2.16 16.32
N ARG A 8 18.22 3.42 16.19
CA ARG A 8 16.91 3.74 15.60
C ARG A 8 16.90 3.68 14.07
N THR A 9 18.06 3.81 13.43
CA THR A 9 18.18 3.71 11.98
C THR A 9 18.02 2.26 11.50
N LEU A 10 18.40 1.27 12.31
CA LEU A 10 18.32 -0.16 11.97
C LEU A 10 16.88 -0.71 11.90
N LEU A 11 15.92 -0.12 12.61
CA LEU A 11 14.51 -0.55 12.54
C LEU A 11 13.78 0.06 11.32
N CYS A 12 14.22 1.23 10.82
CA CYS A 12 13.74 1.78 9.54
C CYS A 12 14.45 1.18 8.32
N MET A 13 15.68 0.66 8.46
CA MET A 13 16.44 0.06 7.35
C MET A 13 16.01 -1.37 7.00
N TYR A 14 15.22 -2.05 7.84
CA TYR A 14 14.64 -3.35 7.50
C TYR A 14 13.65 -3.28 6.32
N PHE A 15 13.13 -2.09 6.00
CA PHE A 15 12.19 -1.86 4.89
C PHE A 15 12.84 -1.37 3.58
N SER A 16 14.17 -1.29 3.52
CA SER A 16 14.90 -0.82 2.33
C SER A 16 15.96 -1.80 1.81
N GLY A 17 15.68 -3.10 1.89
CA GLY A 17 16.46 -4.15 1.22
C GLY A 17 17.76 -4.52 1.94
N CYS A 18 17.82 -5.78 2.35
CA CYS A 18 19.03 -6.62 2.45
C CYS A 18 20.29 -5.95 3.04
N GLN A 19 20.52 -6.10 4.36
CA GLN A 19 21.89 -6.11 4.88
C GLN A 19 22.42 -7.56 4.85
N MET A 20 23.17 -7.89 3.80
CA MET A 20 24.17 -8.96 3.88
C MET A 20 25.54 -8.34 4.22
N PRO A 21 26.40 -9.04 4.98
CA PRO A 21 27.74 -8.57 5.29
C PRO A 21 28.59 -8.37 4.03
N VAL A 22 29.44 -7.33 4.07
CA VAL A 22 30.10 -6.63 2.96
C VAL A 22 31.28 -7.41 2.34
N SER A 23 31.16 -8.72 2.14
CA SER A 23 32.25 -9.51 1.51
C SER A 23 31.83 -10.41 0.34
N SER A 24 30.58 -10.37 -0.13
CA SER A 24 30.12 -11.26 -1.23
C SER A 24 29.22 -10.59 -2.31
N ALA A 25 28.97 -9.28 -2.22
CA ALA A 25 28.09 -8.57 -3.16
C ALA A 25 28.57 -8.59 -4.64
N SER A 26 29.88 -8.78 -4.88
CA SER A 26 30.44 -8.85 -6.24
C SER A 26 30.23 -10.20 -6.93
N GLU A 27 30.02 -11.30 -6.18
CA GLU A 27 29.85 -12.64 -6.76
C GLU A 27 28.38 -12.95 -7.07
N ILE A 28 27.44 -12.45 -6.27
CA ILE A 28 25.99 -12.70 -6.47
C ILE A 28 25.43 -11.84 -7.62
N THR A 29 25.88 -10.58 -7.77
CA THR A 29 25.52 -9.75 -8.93
C THR A 29 26.01 -10.38 -10.25
N ARG A 30 27.12 -11.12 -10.21
CA ARG A 30 27.66 -11.88 -11.34
C ARG A 30 26.80 -13.10 -11.66
N LEU A 31 26.33 -13.84 -10.65
CA LEU A 31 25.48 -15.03 -10.82
C LEU A 31 24.05 -14.69 -11.27
N GLN A 32 23.46 -13.59 -10.79
CA GLN A 32 22.13 -13.15 -11.21
C GLN A 32 22.11 -12.62 -12.66
N THR A 33 23.20 -11.97 -13.10
CA THR A 33 23.31 -11.50 -14.49
C THR A 33 23.53 -12.65 -15.48
N VAL A 34 24.29 -13.68 -15.09
CA VAL A 34 24.54 -14.86 -15.94
C VAL A 34 23.29 -15.75 -16.06
N ALA A 35 22.54 -15.96 -14.98
CA ALA A 35 21.32 -16.80 -15.01
C ALA A 35 20.18 -16.19 -15.85
N ILE A 36 20.14 -14.86 -15.98
CA ILE A 36 19.17 -14.15 -16.83
C ILE A 36 19.59 -14.20 -18.31
N HIS A 37 20.89 -14.17 -18.59
CA HIS A 37 21.41 -14.24 -19.96
C HIS A 37 21.29 -15.65 -20.57
N ASP A 38 21.53 -16.72 -19.78
CA ASP A 38 21.46 -18.10 -20.26
C ASP A 38 20.02 -18.59 -20.57
N ARG A 39 18.98 -17.93 -20.02
CA ARG A 39 17.58 -18.20 -20.38
C ARG A 39 17.09 -17.43 -21.60
N MET A 40 17.84 -16.43 -22.08
CA MET A 40 17.46 -15.66 -23.27
C MET A 40 17.89 -16.34 -24.59
N GLU A 41 18.86 -17.25 -24.57
CA GLU A 41 19.34 -17.93 -25.79
C GLU A 41 18.58 -19.21 -26.18
N SER A 42 17.63 -19.70 -25.37
CA SER A 42 16.95 -20.99 -25.63
C SER A 42 15.54 -20.90 -26.21
N SER A 43 15.13 -19.76 -26.82
CA SER A 43 13.80 -19.63 -27.44
C SER A 43 13.81 -18.97 -28.83
N SER A 44 14.74 -19.39 -29.70
CA SER A 44 14.70 -19.08 -31.13
C SER A 44 14.45 -20.34 -31.96
N ALA A 45 13.18 -20.72 -32.13
CA ALA A 45 12.76 -21.60 -33.21
C ALA A 45 11.23 -21.58 -33.36
N TYR A 46 10.70 -20.78 -34.29
CA TYR A 46 9.53 -21.13 -35.12
C TYR A 46 9.43 -20.14 -36.29
N THR A 47 9.90 -20.57 -37.45
CA THR A 47 9.49 -20.10 -38.79
C THR A 47 8.18 -20.87 -39.13
N SER A 48 7.21 -20.47 -39.98
CA SER A 48 7.16 -19.68 -41.21
C SER A 48 5.70 -19.45 -41.67
N ASN A 49 5.48 -18.37 -42.44
CA ASN A 49 4.61 -18.20 -43.63
C ASN A 49 3.12 -18.62 -43.68
N SER A 50 2.24 -17.61 -43.87
CA SER A 50 1.26 -17.48 -44.98
C SER A 50 0.75 -16.02 -45.03
N LYS A 51 1.18 -15.18 -45.98
CA LYS A 51 0.57 -14.84 -47.29
C LYS A 51 -0.95 -14.60 -47.33
N ASP A 52 -1.27 -13.36 -47.70
CA ASP A 52 -2.38 -12.83 -48.50
C ASP A 52 -3.81 -12.84 -47.92
N MET A 53 -4.31 -11.65 -47.56
CA MET A 53 -5.56 -11.13 -48.13
C MET A 53 -5.72 -9.62 -47.90
N TRP A 54 -5.64 -8.88 -49.00
CA TRP A 54 -5.95 -7.45 -49.12
C TRP A 54 -7.46 -7.25 -49.24
N ILE A 55 -8.04 -6.30 -48.48
CA ILE A 55 -9.22 -5.54 -48.91
C ILE A 55 -9.06 -4.08 -48.42
N ASP A 56 -8.77 -3.19 -49.36
CA ASP A 56 -8.90 -1.74 -49.27
C ASP A 56 -10.36 -1.31 -49.50
N ILE A 57 -10.91 -0.39 -48.68
CA ILE A 57 -12.04 0.48 -49.05
C ILE A 57 -11.82 1.90 -48.41
N PRO A 58 -12.12 3.01 -49.13
CA PRO A 58 -11.41 4.31 -49.08
C PRO A 58 -11.98 5.37 -48.11
N PRO A 59 -11.33 6.56 -47.99
CA PRO A 59 -11.66 7.58 -47.00
C PRO A 59 -12.75 8.55 -47.49
N GLY A 60 -13.53 9.08 -46.53
CA GLY A 60 -14.26 10.34 -46.70
C GLY A 60 -15.75 10.27 -46.42
N ARG A 61 -16.16 10.77 -45.25
CA ARG A 61 -17.27 11.73 -45.15
C ARG A 61 -17.16 12.55 -43.87
N ASP A 62 -16.77 13.79 -44.09
CA ASP A 62 -16.94 14.93 -43.19
C ASP A 62 -18.44 15.16 -42.93
N LEU A 63 -18.79 15.49 -41.69
CA LEU A 63 -19.91 16.36 -41.31
C LEU A 63 -19.79 16.73 -39.81
N ASN A 64 -19.09 17.84 -39.57
CA ASN A 64 -19.41 18.91 -38.60
C ASN A 64 -19.70 18.56 -37.12
N ALA A 65 -18.72 18.86 -36.27
CA ALA A 65 -18.97 19.60 -35.03
C ALA A 65 -17.76 20.50 -34.68
N LYS A 66 -17.80 21.74 -35.20
CA LYS A 66 -16.97 22.86 -34.70
C LYS A 66 -17.55 23.38 -33.39
N ARG A 67 -16.71 23.44 -32.35
CA ARG A 67 -16.66 24.34 -31.16
C ARG A 67 -16.03 23.49 -30.04
N ALA A 68 -14.86 23.78 -29.47
CA ALA A 68 -14.15 25.03 -29.30
C ALA A 68 -12.64 24.80 -29.30
N ALA A 69 -11.91 25.65 -30.02
CA ALA A 69 -10.52 25.95 -29.79
C ALA A 69 -10.44 27.46 -29.64
N ALA A 70 -10.15 27.94 -28.44
CA ALA A 70 -9.53 29.24 -28.16
C ALA A 70 -9.26 29.34 -26.65
N ASP A 71 -8.05 29.79 -26.33
CA ASP A 71 -7.63 30.44 -25.09
C ASP A 71 -7.46 29.60 -23.81
N MET A 72 -6.27 29.02 -23.66
CA MET A 72 -5.59 28.93 -22.36
C MET A 72 -4.12 29.32 -22.55
N THR A 73 -3.89 30.61 -22.81
CA THR A 73 -2.59 31.24 -22.55
C THR A 73 -2.49 31.60 -21.08
N ALA A 74 -1.27 31.45 -20.55
CA ALA A 74 -0.80 31.75 -19.21
C ALA A 74 -1.60 32.82 -18.45
N ASP A 75 -2.15 32.44 -17.30
CA ASP A 75 -2.10 33.18 -16.03
C ASP A 75 -2.85 32.36 -14.96
N ASN A 76 -2.10 31.69 -14.09
CA ASN A 76 -2.52 31.21 -12.78
C ASN A 76 -1.26 30.96 -11.95
N VAL A 77 -0.53 32.04 -11.69
CA VAL A 77 0.37 32.17 -10.54
C VAL A 77 -0.39 33.03 -9.54
N GLU A 78 -0.83 32.44 -8.44
CA GLU A 78 -1.38 33.20 -7.32
C GLU A 78 -0.24 34.01 -6.68
N ILE A 79 -0.33 35.33 -6.79
CA ILE A 79 0.46 36.29 -6.02
C ILE A 79 -0.47 36.80 -4.91
N ILE A 80 -0.14 36.50 -3.65
CA ILE A 80 -0.90 36.96 -2.49
C ILE A 80 -0.35 38.33 -2.08
N ASP A 81 -1.20 39.35 -2.20
CA ASP A 81 -0.98 40.71 -1.72
C ASP A 81 -1.43 40.83 -0.25
N ILE A 82 -0.58 41.36 0.62
CA ILE A 82 -0.73 41.28 2.10
C ILE A 82 -1.36 42.56 2.68
N ASP A 83 -1.62 43.61 1.88
CA ASP A 83 -2.14 44.88 2.38
C ASP A 83 -3.44 45.32 1.68
N SER A 84 -4.59 44.72 2.05
CA SER A 84 -5.90 45.36 1.84
C SER A 84 -7.00 44.83 2.76
N PRO A 85 -7.70 45.70 3.53
CA PRO A 85 -8.79 45.31 4.42
C PRO A 85 -10.17 45.51 3.78
N ALA A 86 -11.00 44.48 3.79
CA ALA A 86 -12.46 44.64 3.70
C ALA A 86 -13.18 43.51 4.45
N ALA A 87 -13.44 43.79 5.72
CA ALA A 87 -14.46 43.15 6.52
C ALA A 87 -15.84 43.51 5.96
N ASP A 88 -16.68 42.50 5.70
CA ASP A 88 -18.13 42.47 5.95
C ASP A 88 -18.74 41.30 5.17
N ASN A 89 -18.63 40.10 5.74
CA ASN A 89 -19.53 38.95 5.49
C ASN A 89 -19.46 37.88 6.60
N MET A 90 -18.90 38.19 7.78
CA MET A 90 -18.80 37.27 8.93
C MET A 90 -19.71 37.65 10.11
N ALA A 91 -20.76 38.45 9.90
CA ALA A 91 -21.67 38.82 11.00
C ALA A 91 -22.82 37.83 11.25
N ASN A 92 -22.95 36.75 10.48
CA ASN A 92 -24.10 35.84 10.60
C ASN A 92 -23.77 34.34 10.75
N TYR A 93 -22.48 33.99 10.87
CA TYR A 93 -22.07 32.59 11.06
C TYR A 93 -21.82 32.24 12.53
N ASP A 94 -21.24 33.18 13.29
CA ASP A 94 -20.94 32.97 14.71
C ASP A 94 -22.19 33.02 15.59
N ASP A 95 -23.21 33.83 15.27
CA ASP A 95 -24.49 33.80 15.99
C ASP A 95 -25.26 32.49 15.74
N LEU A 96 -25.18 31.96 14.51
CA LEU A 96 -25.77 30.67 14.15
C LEU A 96 -25.07 29.51 14.86
N LEU A 97 -23.73 29.52 14.90
CA LEU A 97 -22.93 28.53 15.63
C LEU A 97 -23.11 28.62 17.14
N HIS A 98 -23.27 29.83 17.69
CA HIS A 98 -23.53 30.03 19.11
C HIS A 98 -24.92 29.50 19.50
N ARG A 99 -25.97 29.77 18.70
CA ARG A 99 -27.31 29.21 18.91
C ARG A 99 -27.33 27.69 18.80
N CYS A 100 -26.61 27.12 17.84
CA CYS A 100 -26.47 25.67 17.69
C CYS A 100 -25.73 25.02 18.87
N ARG A 101 -24.67 25.66 19.40
CA ARG A 101 -23.93 25.17 20.58
C ARG A 101 -24.75 25.25 21.86
N THR A 102 -25.52 26.32 22.05
CA THR A 102 -26.38 26.50 23.22
C THR A 102 -27.55 25.51 23.22
N ALA A 103 -28.13 25.20 22.04
CA ALA A 103 -29.17 24.17 21.91
C ALA A 103 -28.64 22.76 22.20
N PHE A 104 -27.40 22.44 21.81
CA PHE A 104 -26.78 21.14 22.06
C PHE A 104 -26.35 20.95 23.53
N ALA A 105 -25.92 22.02 24.20
CA ALA A 105 -25.47 21.98 25.60
C ALA A 105 -26.62 21.90 26.62
N SER A 106 -27.85 22.32 26.28
CA SER A 106 -28.98 22.36 27.21
C SER A 106 -29.82 21.07 27.30
N GLY A 107 -29.49 20.03 26.53
CA GLY A 107 -30.10 18.69 26.65
C GLY A 107 -31.62 18.63 26.43
N LYS A 108 -32.21 19.55 25.68
CA LYS A 108 -33.66 19.56 25.38
C LYS A 108 -33.95 19.77 23.89
N THR A 109 -34.90 18.96 23.40
CA THR A 109 -35.62 18.94 22.10
C THR A 109 -34.92 18.18 20.96
N ARG A 110 -35.41 17.03 20.46
CA ARG A 110 -36.70 16.64 19.81
C ARG A 110 -36.99 17.42 18.52
N ASP A 111 -36.86 16.70 17.40
CA ASP A 111 -37.34 16.92 16.02
C ASP A 111 -37.21 18.30 15.37
N ILE A 112 -36.38 18.36 14.31
CA ILE A 112 -36.50 19.34 13.22
C ILE A 112 -36.43 18.57 11.90
N SER A 113 -37.56 18.51 11.19
CA SER A 113 -37.69 17.92 9.86
C SER A 113 -37.78 19.02 8.80
N PHE A 114 -37.02 18.88 7.71
CA PHE A 114 -37.21 19.66 6.49
C PHE A 114 -37.88 18.77 5.43
N ARG A 115 -39.05 19.18 4.97
CA ARG A 115 -39.82 18.59 3.85
C ARG A 115 -39.34 19.16 2.53
N LEU A 116 -39.10 18.29 1.55
CA LEU A 116 -39.23 18.59 0.13
C LEU A 116 -39.85 17.35 -0.55
N ASP A 117 -41.10 17.49 -0.99
CA ASP A 117 -41.86 16.49 -1.73
C ASP A 117 -41.53 16.59 -3.22
N LEU A 118 -41.18 15.46 -3.87
CA LEU A 118 -41.50 15.19 -5.28
C LEU A 118 -41.41 13.67 -5.58
N ASP A 119 -42.57 13.07 -5.87
CA ASP A 119 -42.85 11.83 -6.63
C ASP A 119 -42.07 10.52 -6.36
N LEU A 120 -42.50 9.81 -5.31
CA LEU A 120 -41.99 8.50 -4.87
C LEU A 120 -42.59 7.27 -5.56
N ILE A 121 -43.55 7.41 -6.48
CA ILE A 121 -44.29 6.25 -7.03
C ILE A 121 -43.63 5.68 -8.30
N ILE A 122 -42.99 6.51 -9.12
CA ILE A 122 -42.29 6.04 -10.34
C ILE A 122 -40.90 5.48 -10.00
N LEU A 123 -40.23 6.01 -8.97
CA LEU A 123 -38.97 5.46 -8.46
C LEU A 123 -39.16 4.11 -7.75
N ALA A 124 -40.28 3.92 -7.05
CA ALA A 124 -40.56 2.68 -6.31
C ALA A 124 -40.79 1.45 -7.21
N GLN A 125 -41.30 1.63 -8.42
CA GLN A 125 -41.46 0.54 -9.40
C GLN A 125 -40.14 0.23 -10.11
N PHE A 126 -39.33 1.24 -10.45
CA PHE A 126 -38.00 1.05 -11.05
C PHE A 126 -36.99 0.41 -10.07
N VAL A 127 -37.04 0.82 -8.79
CA VAL A 127 -36.21 0.24 -7.72
C VAL A 127 -36.65 -1.19 -7.34
N ARG A 128 -37.93 -1.55 -7.50
CA ARG A 128 -38.40 -2.93 -7.23
C ARG A 128 -37.88 -3.94 -8.24
N GLN A 129 -37.75 -3.54 -9.51
CA GLN A 129 -37.30 -4.44 -10.56
C GLN A 129 -35.77 -4.63 -10.54
N MET A 130 -34.99 -3.59 -10.17
CA MET A 130 -33.56 -3.74 -9.90
C MET A 130 -33.25 -4.45 -8.57
N LYS A 131 -34.14 -4.40 -7.57
CA LYS A 131 -33.93 -5.09 -6.28
C LYS A 131 -33.95 -6.62 -6.39
N ILE A 132 -34.58 -7.21 -7.40
CA ILE A 132 -34.60 -8.67 -7.54
C ILE A 132 -33.30 -9.19 -8.15
N GLU A 133 -32.61 -8.41 -9.01
CA GLU A 133 -31.30 -8.79 -9.53
C GLU A 133 -30.12 -8.33 -8.65
N LEU A 134 -30.24 -7.25 -7.87
CA LEU A 134 -29.16 -6.83 -6.94
C LEU A 134 -29.08 -7.65 -5.65
N VAL A 135 -30.17 -8.26 -5.18
CA VAL A 135 -30.18 -9.01 -3.91
C VAL A 135 -29.38 -10.33 -4.01
N HIS A 136 -29.09 -10.81 -5.22
CA HIS A 136 -28.13 -11.90 -5.41
C HIS A 136 -26.66 -11.45 -5.53
N LEU A 137 -26.38 -10.16 -5.75
CA LEU A 137 -25.03 -9.63 -5.97
C LEU A 137 -24.42 -8.85 -4.78
N LEU A 138 -25.19 -8.60 -3.71
CA LEU A 138 -24.70 -7.81 -2.54
C LEU A 138 -24.80 -8.52 -1.18
N LYS A 139 -24.72 -9.85 -1.16
CA LYS A 139 -24.36 -10.59 0.06
C LYS A 139 -22.85 -10.81 0.15
N LEU A 140 -22.07 -9.73 0.11
CA LEU A 140 -20.76 -9.72 0.76
C LEU A 140 -21.01 -9.31 2.22
N PRO A 141 -20.47 -10.03 3.22
CA PRO A 141 -21.16 -10.20 4.48
C PRO A 141 -20.95 -9.01 5.40
N GLN A 142 -22.02 -8.33 5.80
CA GLN A 142 -22.07 -7.60 7.08
C GLN A 142 -21.86 -8.53 8.30
N MET A 143 -21.76 -9.85 8.07
CA MET A 143 -21.36 -10.82 9.09
C MET A 143 -19.86 -10.81 9.43
N SER A 144 -18.97 -10.23 8.61
CA SER A 144 -17.52 -10.27 8.89
C SER A 144 -17.14 -9.38 10.08
N ALA A 145 -17.51 -8.10 10.10
CA ALA A 145 -17.02 -7.15 11.09
C ALA A 145 -17.45 -7.50 12.52
N LYS A 146 -18.73 -7.82 12.75
CA LYS A 146 -19.22 -8.17 14.09
C LYS A 146 -18.61 -9.48 14.61
N TYR A 147 -18.54 -10.51 13.76
CA TYR A 147 -17.92 -11.78 14.11
C TYR A 147 -16.42 -11.64 14.37
N SER A 148 -15.74 -10.79 13.60
CA SER A 148 -14.35 -10.44 13.83
C SER A 148 -14.18 -9.80 15.20
N LEU A 149 -14.97 -8.79 15.57
CA LEU A 149 -14.85 -8.08 16.86
C LEU A 149 -14.97 -9.00 18.08
N ASP A 150 -15.88 -9.98 18.05
CA ASP A 150 -16.01 -10.94 19.15
C ASP A 150 -14.79 -11.86 19.24
N LYS A 151 -14.21 -12.28 18.11
CA LYS A 151 -12.94 -13.01 18.07
C LYS A 151 -11.78 -12.16 18.62
N ILE A 152 -11.69 -10.87 18.28
CA ILE A 152 -10.61 -9.98 18.78
C ILE A 152 -10.61 -9.95 20.31
N LYS A 153 -11.79 -9.79 20.93
CA LYS A 153 -11.93 -9.77 22.39
C LYS A 153 -11.48 -11.08 23.04
N ILE A 154 -11.75 -12.21 22.38
CA ILE A 154 -11.29 -13.51 22.88
C ILE A 154 -9.76 -13.59 22.76
N MET A 155 -9.21 -13.28 21.60
CA MET A 155 -7.76 -13.37 21.34
C MET A 155 -6.93 -12.44 22.21
N SER A 156 -7.44 -11.25 22.55
CA SER A 156 -6.75 -10.32 23.47
C SER A 156 -6.50 -10.90 24.87
N ASN A 157 -7.04 -12.09 25.17
CA ASN A 157 -6.87 -12.79 26.45
C ASN A 157 -6.09 -14.12 26.32
N VAL A 158 -5.49 -14.44 25.17
CA VAL A 158 -4.84 -15.74 24.94
C VAL A 158 -3.32 -15.58 24.71
N SER A 159 -2.52 -16.40 25.40
CA SER A 159 -1.06 -16.45 25.22
C SER A 159 -0.67 -17.20 23.94
N PRO A 160 0.30 -16.72 23.15
CA PRO A 160 0.69 -17.39 21.92
C PRO A 160 1.38 -18.75 22.14
N SER A 161 1.15 -19.68 21.22
CA SER A 161 1.66 -21.06 21.23
C SER A 161 2.96 -21.21 20.41
N PRO A 162 3.88 -22.15 20.72
CA PRO A 162 5.18 -22.35 20.03
C PRO A 162 5.12 -22.81 18.56
N LEU A 163 3.97 -22.68 17.89
CA LEU A 163 3.69 -23.23 16.56
C LEU A 163 4.09 -22.28 15.41
N TRP A 164 4.78 -21.18 15.69
CA TRP A 164 5.05 -20.11 14.72
C TRP A 164 5.87 -20.56 13.51
N LYS A 165 6.88 -21.45 13.65
CA LYS A 165 7.60 -22.02 12.48
C LYS A 165 6.68 -22.74 11.51
N ARG A 166 5.69 -23.45 12.04
CA ARG A 166 4.71 -24.17 11.21
C ARG A 166 3.83 -23.19 10.46
N GLN A 167 3.41 -22.11 11.11
CA GLN A 167 2.63 -21.03 10.49
C GLN A 167 3.43 -20.33 9.38
N LEU A 168 4.71 -20.01 9.62
CA LEU A 168 5.59 -19.42 8.59
C LEU A 168 5.79 -20.35 7.39
N LYS A 169 6.00 -21.66 7.62
CA LYS A 169 6.09 -22.65 6.54
C LYS A 169 4.78 -22.77 5.76
N ASN A 170 3.63 -22.71 6.44
CA ASN A 170 2.33 -22.70 5.77
C ASN A 170 2.09 -21.40 4.99
N LEU A 171 2.59 -20.26 5.49
CA LEU A 171 2.53 -18.99 4.80
C LEU A 171 3.37 -19.01 3.51
N LEU A 172 4.59 -19.56 3.58
CA LEU A 172 5.42 -19.79 2.39
C LEU A 172 4.71 -20.69 1.37
N ARG A 173 4.15 -21.81 1.84
CA ARG A 173 3.33 -22.70 0.98
C ARG A 173 2.15 -21.97 0.34
N MET A 174 1.48 -21.09 1.08
CA MET A 174 0.40 -20.27 0.52
C MET A 174 0.90 -19.42 -0.65
N TYR A 175 2.07 -18.79 -0.51
CA TYR A 175 2.65 -17.99 -1.59
C TYR A 175 3.03 -18.82 -2.82
N GLU A 176 3.58 -20.01 -2.61
CA GLU A 176 4.00 -20.90 -3.69
C GLU A 176 2.81 -21.52 -4.42
N GLU A 177 1.82 -22.03 -3.68
CA GLU A 177 0.65 -22.72 -4.23
C GLU A 177 -0.35 -21.76 -4.92
N ASN A 178 -0.30 -20.45 -4.63
CA ASN A 178 -1.28 -19.47 -5.12
C ASN A 178 -0.64 -18.28 -5.87
N GLU A 179 0.58 -18.43 -6.42
CA GLU A 179 1.28 -17.34 -7.12
C GLU A 179 0.46 -16.76 -8.27
N THR A 180 -0.19 -17.63 -9.06
CA THR A 180 -0.96 -17.20 -10.22
C THR A 180 -2.17 -16.35 -9.80
N GLU A 181 -2.86 -16.77 -8.74
CA GLU A 181 -4.00 -16.07 -8.16
C GLU A 181 -3.60 -14.74 -7.55
N MET A 182 -2.44 -14.66 -6.89
CA MET A 182 -1.87 -13.40 -6.40
C MET A 182 -1.61 -12.42 -7.55
N ILE A 183 -0.97 -12.87 -8.63
CA ILE A 183 -0.68 -12.04 -9.81
C ILE A 183 -1.99 -11.58 -10.47
N ASN A 184 -2.98 -12.45 -10.60
CA ASN A 184 -4.27 -12.11 -11.19
C ASN A 184 -5.02 -11.06 -10.34
N ALA A 185 -4.96 -11.16 -9.01
CA ALA A 185 -5.57 -10.16 -8.13
C ALA A 185 -4.88 -8.78 -8.26
N LEU A 186 -3.54 -8.77 -8.35
CA LEU A 186 -2.75 -7.55 -8.56
C LEU A 186 -3.04 -6.91 -9.93
N ASP A 187 -3.17 -7.70 -10.98
CA ASP A 187 -3.58 -7.22 -12.30
C ASP A 187 -5.00 -6.65 -12.26
N ALA A 188 -5.93 -7.31 -11.59
CA ALA A 188 -7.31 -6.84 -11.49
C ALA A 188 -7.45 -5.49 -10.76
N ASP A 189 -6.65 -5.26 -9.71
CA ASP A 189 -6.71 -4.01 -8.92
C ASP A 189 -5.86 -2.87 -9.51
N LEU A 190 -4.68 -3.17 -10.06
CA LEU A 190 -3.69 -2.15 -10.44
C LEU A 190 -3.30 -2.20 -11.92
N ARG A 191 -3.80 -3.17 -12.68
CA ARG A 191 -3.27 -3.55 -14.00
C ARG A 191 -1.75 -3.73 -13.96
N ARG A 192 -1.26 -4.31 -12.86
CA ARG A 192 0.18 -4.43 -12.64
C ARG A 192 0.75 -5.51 -13.56
N PRO A 193 1.78 -5.19 -14.38
CA PRO A 193 2.43 -6.17 -15.23
C PRO A 193 2.93 -7.36 -14.42
N LYS A 194 2.81 -8.57 -14.97
CA LYS A 194 3.20 -9.82 -14.30
C LYS A 194 4.61 -9.76 -13.71
N GLN A 195 5.58 -9.28 -14.49
CA GLN A 195 6.98 -9.19 -14.08
C GLN A 195 7.16 -8.23 -12.90
N GLU A 196 6.42 -7.11 -12.90
CA GLU A 196 6.43 -6.18 -11.78
C GLU A 196 5.84 -6.84 -10.53
N SER A 197 4.67 -7.48 -10.65
CA SER A 197 4.02 -8.24 -9.55
C SER A 197 4.93 -9.30 -8.94
N LEU A 198 5.69 -10.02 -9.77
CA LEU A 198 6.64 -11.03 -9.32
C LEU A 198 7.76 -10.42 -8.49
N VAL A 199 8.44 -9.42 -9.04
CA VAL A 199 9.64 -8.82 -8.43
C VAL A 199 9.31 -8.07 -7.14
N VAL A 200 8.24 -7.27 -7.16
CA VAL A 200 7.97 -6.35 -6.04
C VAL A 200 7.10 -6.96 -4.95
N GLU A 201 6.31 -8.00 -5.23
CA GLU A 201 5.46 -8.61 -4.20
C GLU A 201 5.71 -10.11 -4.03
N THR A 202 5.46 -10.97 -5.04
CA THR A 202 5.42 -12.42 -4.77
C THR A 202 6.78 -13.00 -4.40
N GLU A 203 7.83 -12.74 -5.19
CA GLU A 203 9.19 -13.20 -4.88
C GLU A 203 9.78 -12.48 -3.67
N PHE A 204 9.44 -11.20 -3.49
CA PHE A 204 9.83 -10.45 -2.29
C PHE A 204 9.30 -11.13 -1.03
N MET A 205 7.99 -11.43 -0.97
CA MET A 205 7.35 -12.08 0.19
C MET A 205 7.89 -13.48 0.46
N LYS A 206 8.12 -14.30 -0.59
CA LYS A 206 8.71 -15.63 -0.43
C LYS A 206 10.11 -15.55 0.20
N ASN A 207 10.96 -14.68 -0.34
CA ASN A 207 12.32 -14.51 0.14
C ASN A 207 12.36 -13.95 1.58
N ASP A 208 11.45 -13.04 1.91
CA ASP A 208 11.33 -12.51 3.27
C ASP A 208 10.95 -13.62 4.28
N VAL A 209 9.92 -14.42 3.98
CA VAL A 209 9.52 -15.53 4.85
C VAL A 209 10.59 -16.61 4.95
N LEU A 210 11.29 -16.92 3.85
CA LEU A 210 12.43 -17.85 3.86
C LEU A 210 13.55 -17.33 4.77
N ASN A 211 13.89 -16.05 4.66
CA ASN A 211 14.88 -15.42 5.51
C ASN A 211 14.48 -15.48 7.00
N ILE A 212 13.21 -15.23 7.32
CA ILE A 212 12.69 -15.40 8.67
C ILE A 212 12.87 -16.85 9.13
N ILE A 213 12.40 -17.84 8.37
CA ILE A 213 12.49 -19.26 8.74
C ILE A 213 13.93 -19.70 8.99
N TYR A 214 14.89 -19.19 8.19
CA TYR A 214 16.29 -19.53 8.30
C TYR A 214 16.95 -18.99 9.58
N ASN A 215 16.65 -17.75 9.96
CA ASN A 215 17.38 -17.04 11.01
C ASN A 215 16.70 -17.05 12.38
N ILE A 216 15.41 -17.37 12.44
CA ILE A 216 14.61 -17.19 13.65
C ILE A 216 15.06 -18.01 14.86
N ASP A 217 15.70 -19.17 14.66
CA ASP A 217 16.33 -19.91 15.76
C ASP A 217 17.46 -19.14 16.45
N ASP A 218 18.15 -18.27 15.70
CA ASP A 218 19.16 -17.40 16.26
C ASP A 218 18.55 -16.15 16.88
N TRP A 219 17.51 -15.58 16.26
CA TRP A 219 16.85 -14.36 16.74
C TRP A 219 16.14 -14.53 18.09
N VAL A 220 15.63 -15.71 18.40
CA VAL A 220 14.94 -15.99 19.67
C VAL A 220 15.89 -16.32 20.84
N LYS A 221 17.21 -16.41 20.59
CA LYS A 221 18.17 -16.72 21.65
C LYS A 221 18.29 -15.53 22.63
N PRO A 222 18.44 -15.79 23.94
CA PRO A 222 18.68 -14.72 24.89
C PRO A 222 19.97 -13.95 24.57
N GLU A 223 19.91 -12.63 24.62
CA GLU A 223 21.09 -11.79 24.45
C GLU A 223 21.81 -11.57 25.79
N LYS A 224 23.14 -11.47 25.75
CA LYS A 224 23.97 -11.20 26.93
C LYS A 224 24.51 -9.78 26.87
N PRO A 225 23.88 -8.80 27.56
CA PRO A 225 24.34 -7.43 27.55
C PRO A 225 25.68 -7.28 28.33
N PRO A 226 26.45 -6.21 28.05
CA PRO A 226 27.65 -5.90 28.81
C PRO A 226 27.32 -5.65 30.29
N LYS A 227 28.21 -6.10 31.18
CA LYS A 227 28.09 -5.92 32.63
C LYS A 227 28.84 -4.67 33.10
N SER A 228 28.36 -4.11 34.20
CA SER A 228 29.01 -3.08 35.00
C SER A 228 29.59 -3.67 36.29
N LEU A 229 30.35 -2.89 37.05
CA LEU A 229 30.87 -3.35 38.35
C LEU A 229 29.75 -3.72 39.34
N ALA A 230 28.61 -3.02 39.27
CA ALA A 230 27.48 -3.22 40.17
C ALA A 230 26.81 -4.60 40.01
N ASN A 231 26.94 -5.23 38.83
CA ASN A 231 26.33 -6.52 38.50
C ASN A 231 27.37 -7.53 37.97
N ALA A 232 28.63 -7.36 38.37
CA ALA A 232 29.75 -8.17 37.86
C ALA A 232 29.58 -9.68 38.14
N LEU A 233 28.94 -10.02 39.26
CA LEU A 233 28.70 -11.41 39.68
C LEU A 233 27.32 -11.95 39.23
N ASP A 234 26.45 -11.11 38.68
CA ASP A 234 25.10 -11.50 38.26
C ASP A 234 25.11 -12.16 36.88
N ASN A 235 24.15 -13.03 36.57
CA ASN A 235 23.87 -13.42 35.18
C ASN A 235 22.87 -12.43 34.57
N LEU A 236 23.26 -11.74 33.49
CA LEU A 236 22.40 -10.79 32.80
C LEU A 236 22.02 -11.36 31.44
N GLU A 237 20.72 -11.47 31.19
CA GLU A 237 20.15 -11.97 29.93
C GLU A 237 18.95 -11.10 29.55
N ILE A 238 18.78 -10.87 28.25
CA ILE A 238 17.62 -10.19 27.67
C ILE A 238 16.84 -11.23 26.87
N TYR A 239 15.57 -11.38 27.21
CA TYR A 239 14.61 -12.23 26.50
C TYR A 239 13.66 -11.36 25.68
N HIS A 240 13.33 -11.82 24.48
CA HIS A 240 12.38 -11.16 23.59
C HIS A 240 11.08 -11.95 23.56
N ASP A 241 10.07 -11.46 24.27
CA ASP A 241 8.75 -12.07 24.33
C ASP A 241 7.78 -11.43 23.31
N PRO A 242 6.76 -12.17 22.83
CA PRO A 242 5.70 -11.61 21.99
C PRO A 242 4.98 -10.45 22.69
N TYR A 243 4.51 -9.48 21.90
CA TYR A 243 3.63 -8.43 22.40
C TYR A 243 2.26 -8.99 22.82
N GLY A 244 1.70 -9.90 22.02
CA GLY A 244 0.35 -10.46 22.23
C GLY A 244 -0.46 -10.46 20.94
N VAL A 245 -1.50 -9.62 20.88
CA VAL A 245 -2.35 -9.44 19.69
C VAL A 245 -1.94 -8.20 18.91
N VAL A 246 -1.49 -8.43 17.68
CA VAL A 246 -1.03 -7.39 16.75
C VAL A 246 -2.13 -7.08 15.73
N LEU A 247 -2.37 -5.80 15.46
CA LEU A 247 -3.18 -5.37 14.31
C LEU A 247 -2.26 -4.93 13.18
N VAL A 248 -2.41 -5.52 11.99
CA VAL A 248 -1.73 -5.06 10.77
C VAL A 248 -2.75 -4.49 9.79
N ILE A 249 -2.63 -3.20 9.48
CA ILE A 249 -3.45 -2.50 8.49
C ILE A 249 -2.60 -2.24 7.24
N GLY A 250 -2.90 -2.96 6.16
CA GLY A 250 -2.19 -2.86 4.89
C GLY A 250 -2.69 -1.72 4.00
N ALA A 251 -1.80 -1.23 3.12
CA ALA A 251 -2.13 -0.26 2.08
C ALA A 251 -2.56 -0.94 0.76
N TRP A 252 -3.05 -0.18 -0.20
CA TRP A 252 -3.55 -0.70 -1.49
C TRP A 252 -2.49 -0.74 -2.60
N ASN A 253 -1.40 -0.02 -2.44
CA ASN A 253 -0.45 0.18 -3.54
C ASN A 253 0.51 -1.00 -3.71
N TYR A 254 0.77 -1.78 -2.67
CA TYR A 254 1.40 -3.10 -2.75
C TYR A 254 0.61 -4.04 -1.82
N PRO A 255 -0.63 -4.41 -2.22
CA PRO A 255 -1.67 -4.81 -1.29
C PRO A 255 -1.44 -6.16 -0.63
N LEU A 256 -0.56 -7.01 -1.19
CA LEU A 256 -0.18 -8.27 -0.57
C LEU A 256 1.05 -8.07 0.32
N GLN A 257 2.12 -7.47 -0.21
CA GLN A 257 3.39 -7.26 0.49
C GLN A 257 3.22 -6.40 1.75
N LEU A 258 2.55 -5.25 1.65
CA LEU A 258 2.42 -4.31 2.77
C LEU A 258 1.46 -4.80 3.87
N LEU A 259 0.77 -5.91 3.64
CA LEU A 259 0.01 -6.62 4.64
C LEU A 259 0.79 -7.84 5.17
N LEU A 260 1.26 -8.70 4.26
CA LEU A 260 1.72 -10.04 4.59
C LEU A 260 3.16 -10.09 5.10
N VAL A 261 4.03 -9.14 4.72
CA VAL A 261 5.39 -9.03 5.27
C VAL A 261 5.34 -8.66 6.76
N PRO A 262 4.61 -7.60 7.20
CA PRO A 262 4.45 -7.34 8.64
C PRO A 262 3.75 -8.49 9.39
N VAL A 263 2.83 -9.21 8.74
CA VAL A 263 2.18 -10.39 9.35
C VAL A 263 3.19 -11.52 9.57
N ALA A 264 4.04 -11.82 8.59
CA ALA A 264 5.09 -12.83 8.74
C ALA A 264 6.03 -12.49 9.90
N ALA A 265 6.46 -11.23 10.00
CA ALA A 265 7.29 -10.74 11.11
C ALA A 265 6.58 -10.86 12.47
N ALA A 266 5.29 -10.51 12.54
CA ALA A 266 4.51 -10.64 13.77
C ALA A 266 4.29 -12.10 14.19
N ILE A 267 4.05 -13.02 13.23
CA ILE A 267 4.01 -14.48 13.47
C ILE A 267 5.34 -14.96 14.02
N ALA A 268 6.45 -14.54 13.40
CA ALA A 268 7.80 -14.87 13.81
C ALA A 268 8.12 -14.45 15.25
N ALA A 269 7.71 -13.23 15.62
CA ALA A 269 7.80 -12.75 16.99
C ALA A 269 6.81 -13.44 17.95
N GLY A 270 6.06 -14.44 17.48
CA GLY A 270 5.16 -15.25 18.29
C GLY A 270 3.83 -14.58 18.59
N ASN A 271 3.32 -13.67 17.76
CA ASN A 271 2.07 -12.96 18.03
C ASN A 271 0.86 -13.61 17.33
N CYS A 272 -0.33 -13.39 17.90
CA CYS A 272 -1.56 -13.48 17.11
C CYS A 272 -1.70 -12.19 16.28
N VAL A 273 -2.24 -12.28 15.07
CA VAL A 273 -2.27 -11.15 14.14
C VAL A 273 -3.63 -10.98 13.51
N ILE A 274 -4.17 -9.78 13.59
CA ILE A 274 -5.40 -9.41 12.89
C ILE A 274 -5.03 -8.66 11.62
N LEU A 275 -5.43 -9.21 10.48
CA LEU A 275 -5.10 -8.69 9.16
C LEU A 275 -6.23 -7.80 8.66
N LYS A 276 -5.93 -6.53 8.36
CA LYS A 276 -6.87 -5.60 7.72
C LYS A 276 -6.33 -5.21 6.34
N PRO A 277 -6.71 -5.92 5.26
CA PRO A 277 -6.37 -5.50 3.90
C PRO A 277 -7.06 -4.18 3.54
N SER A 278 -6.49 -3.43 2.60
CA SER A 278 -7.11 -2.21 2.08
C SER A 278 -8.31 -2.53 1.20
N GLU A 279 -9.41 -1.82 1.43
CA GLU A 279 -10.63 -1.92 0.63
C GLU A 279 -10.48 -1.40 -0.81
N LEU A 280 -9.44 -0.59 -1.07
CA LEU A 280 -9.19 -0.04 -2.41
C LEU A 280 -8.58 -1.07 -3.37
N ALA A 281 -7.94 -2.12 -2.85
CA ALA A 281 -7.44 -3.26 -3.63
C ALA A 281 -8.36 -4.47 -3.35
N ALA A 282 -9.58 -4.40 -3.90
CA ALA A 282 -10.68 -5.28 -3.52
C ALA A 282 -10.44 -6.75 -3.92
N ASN A 283 -9.77 -7.00 -5.05
CA ASN A 283 -9.46 -8.35 -5.49
C ASN A 283 -8.38 -8.98 -4.61
N CYS A 284 -7.34 -8.22 -4.26
CA CYS A 284 -6.32 -8.65 -3.30
C CYS A 284 -6.91 -8.87 -1.89
N ALA A 285 -7.78 -7.99 -1.41
CA ALA A 285 -8.45 -8.15 -0.13
C ALA A 285 -9.31 -9.43 -0.09
N LYS A 286 -10.05 -9.71 -1.16
CA LYS A 286 -10.82 -10.94 -1.32
C LYS A 286 -9.91 -12.18 -1.34
N PHE A 287 -8.83 -12.14 -2.12
CA PHE A 287 -7.84 -13.23 -2.15
C PHE A 287 -7.31 -13.54 -0.74
N VAL A 288 -6.89 -12.52 0.01
CA VAL A 288 -6.39 -12.70 1.39
C VAL A 288 -7.47 -13.30 2.28
N GLN A 289 -8.70 -12.79 2.23
CA GLN A 289 -9.82 -13.28 3.04
C GLN A 289 -10.16 -14.75 2.77
N GLU A 290 -10.11 -15.19 1.51
CA GLU A 290 -10.45 -16.55 1.11
C GLU A 290 -9.30 -17.55 1.30
N THR A 291 -8.06 -17.07 1.25
CA THR A 291 -6.88 -17.93 1.23
C THR A 291 -6.25 -18.11 2.61
N ILE A 292 -6.10 -17.04 3.41
CA ILE A 292 -5.48 -17.12 4.74
C ILE A 292 -6.08 -18.23 5.61
N PRO A 293 -7.42 -18.41 5.68
CA PRO A 293 -8.05 -19.43 6.52
C PRO A 293 -7.74 -20.89 6.17
N LYS A 294 -7.21 -21.13 4.96
CA LYS A 294 -6.85 -22.47 4.46
C LYS A 294 -5.43 -22.88 4.88
N TYR A 295 -4.58 -21.93 5.22
CA TYR A 295 -3.15 -22.15 5.49
C TYR A 295 -2.76 -21.82 6.93
N LEU A 296 -3.36 -20.78 7.51
CA LEU A 296 -3.04 -20.31 8.85
C LEU A 296 -4.10 -20.69 9.87
N ASP A 297 -3.72 -20.63 11.15
CA ASP A 297 -4.65 -20.82 12.25
C ASP A 297 -5.77 -19.75 12.26
N ASN A 298 -7.02 -20.21 12.17
CA ASN A 298 -8.21 -19.38 12.04
C ASN A 298 -8.62 -18.62 13.32
N GLU A 299 -8.02 -18.98 14.45
CA GLU A 299 -8.19 -18.28 15.71
C GLU A 299 -7.10 -17.25 15.89
N CYS A 300 -5.85 -17.54 15.50
CA CYS A 300 -4.72 -16.62 15.68
C CYS A 300 -4.57 -15.57 14.56
N TYR A 301 -5.07 -15.84 13.34
CA TYR A 301 -4.81 -15.01 12.16
C TYR A 301 -6.07 -14.59 11.39
N PRO A 302 -7.09 -13.99 12.04
CA PRO A 302 -8.31 -13.59 11.36
C PRO A 302 -8.09 -12.42 10.40
N VAL A 303 -8.78 -12.46 9.26
CA VAL A 303 -8.85 -11.36 8.28
C VAL A 303 -10.12 -10.55 8.49
N VAL A 304 -9.98 -9.23 8.61
CA VAL A 304 -11.06 -8.27 8.77
C VAL A 304 -11.11 -7.36 7.56
N CYS A 305 -12.03 -7.61 6.64
CA CYS A 305 -12.28 -6.74 5.49
C CYS A 305 -13.30 -5.66 5.85
N GLY A 306 -13.13 -4.46 5.29
CA GLY A 306 -14.04 -3.32 5.49
C GLY A 306 -13.35 -2.00 5.17
N GLY A 307 -14.14 -0.94 5.07
CA GLY A 307 -13.67 0.40 4.76
C GLY A 307 -13.30 1.20 6.02
N HIS A 308 -13.53 2.51 5.93
CA HIS A 308 -13.25 3.44 7.02
C HIS A 308 -14.05 3.15 8.30
N GLU A 309 -15.34 2.81 8.17
CA GLU A 309 -16.23 2.58 9.32
C GLU A 309 -15.81 1.34 10.12
N GLU A 310 -15.53 0.23 9.45
CA GLU A 310 -15.06 -1.00 10.07
C GLU A 310 -13.67 -0.80 10.68
N THR A 311 -12.78 -0.06 10.01
CA THR A 311 -11.46 0.26 10.54
C THR A 311 -11.58 1.12 11.81
N ALA A 312 -12.51 2.07 11.86
CA ALA A 312 -12.75 2.90 13.03
C ALA A 312 -13.29 2.09 14.22
N GLU A 313 -14.18 1.12 13.98
CA GLU A 313 -14.66 0.21 15.03
C GLU A 313 -13.56 -0.76 15.51
N LEU A 314 -12.75 -1.25 14.59
CA LEU A 314 -11.60 -2.09 14.88
C LEU A 314 -10.61 -1.39 15.81
N LEU A 315 -10.29 -0.13 15.52
CA LEU A 315 -9.39 0.70 16.34
C LEU A 315 -9.94 1.06 17.73
N LYS A 316 -11.21 0.77 18.04
CA LYS A 316 -11.74 0.89 19.41
C LYS A 316 -11.37 -0.29 20.30
N GLN A 317 -10.92 -1.40 19.72
CA GLN A 317 -10.50 -2.57 20.47
C GLN A 317 -9.07 -2.37 21.01
N ARG A 318 -8.69 -3.18 22.01
CA ARG A 318 -7.35 -3.18 22.56
C ARG A 318 -6.45 -4.12 21.74
N PHE A 319 -5.30 -3.60 21.34
CA PHE A 319 -4.21 -4.37 20.73
C PHE A 319 -2.94 -4.16 21.55
N ASP A 320 -2.03 -5.12 21.49
CA ASP A 320 -0.72 -5.03 22.14
C ASP A 320 0.33 -4.42 21.21
N TYR A 321 0.04 -4.38 19.90
CA TYR A 321 0.81 -3.63 18.90
C TYR A 321 -0.08 -3.25 17.70
N ILE A 322 0.16 -2.09 17.08
CA ILE A 322 -0.48 -1.74 15.79
C ILE A 322 0.57 -1.38 14.75
N PHE A 323 0.52 -2.07 13.62
CA PHE A 323 1.30 -1.76 12.43
C PHE A 323 0.38 -1.17 11.36
N PHE A 324 0.67 0.03 10.87
CA PHE A 324 -0.12 0.69 9.85
C PHE A 324 0.78 1.22 8.73
N THR A 325 0.40 0.90 7.49
CA THR A 325 0.97 1.52 6.29
C THR A 325 -0.09 2.36 5.59
N GLY A 326 0.23 3.62 5.28
CA GLY A 326 -0.67 4.47 4.48
C GLY A 326 -0.42 5.96 4.63
N SER A 327 -1.51 6.76 4.54
CA SER A 327 -1.38 8.22 4.56
C SER A 327 -1.08 8.77 5.96
N THR A 328 -0.33 9.87 6.02
CA THR A 328 -0.05 10.61 7.27
C THR A 328 -1.33 11.04 8.00
N ARG A 329 -2.38 11.39 7.25
CA ARG A 329 -3.68 11.75 7.81
C ARG A 329 -4.29 10.59 8.59
N VAL A 330 -4.30 9.39 8.02
CA VAL A 330 -4.85 8.19 8.68
C VAL A 330 -3.91 7.69 9.77
N GLY A 331 -2.59 7.78 9.59
CA GLY A 331 -1.60 7.43 10.62
C GLY A 331 -1.80 8.23 11.92
N LYS A 332 -2.14 9.52 11.83
CA LYS A 332 -2.51 10.34 13.00
C LYS A 332 -3.76 9.83 13.72
N ILE A 333 -4.75 9.33 12.97
CA ILE A 333 -5.99 8.75 13.53
C ILE A 333 -5.67 7.43 14.24
N VAL A 334 -4.87 6.56 13.62
CA VAL A 334 -4.41 5.31 14.22
C VAL A 334 -3.63 5.57 15.51
N HIS A 335 -2.69 6.51 15.50
CA HIS A 335 -1.94 6.89 16.70
C HIS A 335 -2.84 7.42 17.83
N ALA A 336 -3.84 8.25 17.50
CA ALA A 336 -4.79 8.75 18.49
C ALA A 336 -5.61 7.60 19.12
N ALA A 337 -6.03 6.62 18.34
CA ALA A 337 -6.75 5.45 18.84
C ALA A 337 -5.86 4.56 19.72
N ALA A 338 -4.62 4.29 19.29
CA ALA A 338 -3.63 3.50 20.03
C ALA A 338 -3.33 4.07 21.43
N ASN A 339 -3.25 5.40 21.54
CA ASN A 339 -2.95 6.09 22.80
C ASN A 339 -4.00 5.86 23.90
N LYS A 340 -5.25 5.49 23.54
CA LYS A 340 -6.28 5.12 24.53
C LYS A 340 -5.88 3.90 25.37
N TYR A 341 -5.04 3.02 24.82
CA TYR A 341 -4.59 1.78 25.45
C TYR A 341 -3.08 1.76 25.71
N LEU A 342 -2.37 2.86 25.44
CA LEU A 342 -0.91 2.94 25.44
C LEU A 342 -0.25 1.88 24.55
N THR A 343 -0.92 1.53 23.44
CA THR A 343 -0.45 0.52 22.51
C THR A 343 0.74 1.06 21.70
N PRO A 344 1.90 0.39 21.67
CA PRO A 344 3.00 0.74 20.78
C PRO A 344 2.59 0.57 19.31
N ILE A 345 3.15 1.42 18.43
CA ILE A 345 2.79 1.44 17.01
C ILE A 345 4.01 1.57 16.09
N THR A 346 3.87 1.01 14.89
CA THR A 346 4.67 1.37 13.71
C THR A 346 3.77 2.08 12.70
N LEU A 347 4.23 3.22 12.18
CA LEU A 347 3.55 3.98 11.13
C LEU A 347 4.48 4.12 9.92
N GLU A 348 4.22 3.34 8.88
CA GLU A 348 4.87 3.47 7.57
C GLU A 348 4.07 4.44 6.71
N LEU A 349 4.56 5.68 6.62
CA LEU A 349 3.83 6.80 6.02
C LEU A 349 4.47 7.27 4.72
N GLY A 350 3.72 8.09 3.98
CA GLY A 350 4.22 8.74 2.77
C GLY A 350 5.02 10.02 3.05
N GLY A 351 5.58 10.56 1.98
CA GLY A 351 6.30 11.82 1.95
C GLY A 351 6.66 12.22 0.52
N LYS A 352 7.50 13.25 0.38
CA LYS A 352 8.07 13.64 -0.92
C LYS A 352 9.54 13.29 -0.94
N SER A 353 9.90 12.19 -1.59
CA SER A 353 11.29 11.72 -1.66
C SER A 353 12.10 12.54 -2.69
N PRO A 354 13.04 13.39 -2.27
CA PRO A 354 13.89 14.13 -3.20
C PRO A 354 14.89 13.20 -3.89
N CYS A 355 15.17 13.47 -5.16
CA CYS A 355 16.30 12.90 -5.87
C CYS A 355 17.23 14.00 -6.39
N TYR A 356 18.41 14.14 -5.80
CA TYR A 356 19.40 15.13 -6.23
C TYR A 356 20.31 14.55 -7.33
N ILE A 357 20.47 15.29 -8.44
CA ILE A 357 21.35 14.92 -9.54
C ILE A 357 22.49 15.94 -9.62
N ASP A 358 23.69 15.49 -9.30
CA ASP A 358 24.92 16.26 -9.50
C ASP A 358 25.37 16.26 -10.96
N ARG A 359 26.24 17.21 -11.33
CA ARG A 359 26.80 17.31 -12.68
C ARG A 359 27.79 16.18 -13.02
N SER A 360 28.37 15.50 -12.03
CA SER A 360 29.39 14.48 -12.26
C SER A 360 28.84 13.09 -12.60
N VAL A 361 27.52 12.89 -12.62
CA VAL A 361 26.92 11.56 -12.78
C VAL A 361 26.91 11.12 -14.25
N GLU A 362 26.93 9.80 -14.47
CA GLU A 362 26.54 9.25 -15.77
C GLU A 362 25.02 9.42 -15.94
N LEU A 363 24.64 10.42 -16.73
CA LEU A 363 23.28 10.94 -16.74
C LEU A 363 22.27 9.93 -17.29
N ARG A 364 22.60 9.16 -18.32
CA ARG A 364 21.63 8.24 -18.93
C ARG A 364 21.26 7.11 -17.97
N THR A 365 22.22 6.53 -17.27
CA THR A 365 21.98 5.54 -16.20
C THR A 365 21.19 6.14 -15.05
N ALA A 366 21.53 7.37 -14.61
CA ALA A 366 20.78 8.05 -13.57
C ALA A 366 19.31 8.24 -13.97
N VAL A 367 19.05 8.73 -15.20
CA VAL A 367 17.69 8.91 -15.73
C VAL A 367 16.95 7.57 -15.80
N LYS A 368 17.56 6.49 -16.32
CA LYS A 368 16.93 5.16 -16.35
C LYS A 368 16.54 4.70 -14.94
N ARG A 369 17.43 4.81 -13.95
CA ARG A 369 17.12 4.38 -12.57
C ARG A 369 16.01 5.22 -11.92
N ILE A 370 16.05 6.53 -12.13
CA ILE A 370 15.04 7.46 -11.60
C ILE A 370 13.68 7.18 -12.24
N LEU A 371 13.62 7.01 -13.56
CA LEU A 371 12.37 6.71 -14.25
C LEU A 371 11.81 5.35 -13.84
N TRP A 372 12.64 4.32 -13.72
CA TRP A 372 12.17 3.01 -13.24
C TRP A 372 11.56 3.13 -11.84
N GLY A 373 12.25 3.77 -10.90
CA GLY A 373 11.73 4.00 -9.55
C GLY A 373 10.50 4.93 -9.51
N LYS A 374 10.36 5.84 -10.48
CA LYS A 374 9.20 6.74 -10.60
C LYS A 374 7.98 6.05 -11.21
N LEU A 375 8.17 5.07 -12.08
CA LEU A 375 7.10 4.55 -12.95
C LEU A 375 6.67 3.13 -12.60
N ILE A 376 7.48 2.41 -11.82
CA ILE A 376 7.01 1.19 -11.17
C ILE A 376 5.70 1.50 -10.42
N ASN A 377 4.70 0.65 -10.62
CA ASN A 377 3.36 0.82 -10.07
C ASN A 377 2.69 2.16 -10.45
N CYS A 378 3.04 2.73 -11.59
CA CYS A 378 2.61 4.08 -12.02
C CYS A 378 3.01 5.17 -11.01
N GLY A 379 4.11 4.97 -10.28
CA GLY A 379 4.61 5.92 -9.27
C GLY A 379 3.80 5.96 -7.97
N GLN A 380 2.85 5.04 -7.79
CA GLN A 380 2.06 4.89 -6.58
C GLN A 380 2.87 4.17 -5.49
N THR A 381 4.02 4.73 -5.11
CA THR A 381 5.00 4.09 -4.23
C THR A 381 5.53 5.11 -3.24
N CYS A 382 5.47 4.80 -1.93
CA CYS A 382 5.86 5.74 -0.87
C CYS A 382 7.31 6.24 -1.01
N ILE A 383 8.19 5.39 -1.53
CA ILE A 383 9.62 5.67 -1.75
C ILE A 383 9.94 6.07 -3.20
N ALA A 384 8.95 6.26 -4.07
CA ALA A 384 9.21 6.72 -5.44
C ALA A 384 9.93 8.08 -5.41
N PRO A 385 10.88 8.34 -6.34
CA PRO A 385 11.40 9.67 -6.56
C PRO A 385 10.23 10.63 -6.83
N ASP A 386 9.96 11.54 -5.91
CA ASP A 386 8.81 12.43 -6.03
C ASP A 386 9.14 13.62 -6.92
N TYR A 387 10.31 14.23 -6.66
CA TYR A 387 10.83 15.35 -7.42
C TYR A 387 12.36 15.27 -7.56
N VAL A 388 12.86 15.88 -8.63
CA VAL A 388 14.30 15.94 -8.93
C VAL A 388 14.83 17.33 -8.59
N LEU A 389 15.96 17.37 -7.89
CA LEU A 389 16.74 18.58 -7.62
C LEU A 389 17.99 18.55 -8.50
N CYS A 390 18.12 19.50 -9.41
CA CYS A 390 19.28 19.58 -10.29
C CYS A 390 19.50 21.00 -10.83
N SER A 391 20.65 21.23 -11.47
CA SER A 391 20.91 22.50 -12.17
C SER A 391 20.11 22.60 -13.48
N LYS A 392 19.87 23.83 -13.96
CA LYS A 392 19.14 24.08 -15.23
C LYS A 392 19.76 23.39 -16.45
N GLU A 393 21.06 23.17 -16.45
CA GLU A 393 21.75 22.42 -17.50
C GLU A 393 21.35 20.93 -17.47
N ILE A 394 21.37 20.33 -16.27
CA ILE A 394 21.00 18.92 -16.06
C ILE A 394 19.52 18.70 -16.34
N GLU A 395 18.65 19.64 -15.96
CA GLU A 395 17.21 19.59 -16.26
C GLU A 395 16.95 19.36 -17.76
N LYS A 396 17.59 20.15 -18.63
CA LYS A 396 17.43 20.03 -20.09
C LYS A 396 17.88 18.67 -20.61
N LYS A 397 19.03 18.20 -20.15
CA LYS A 397 19.60 16.90 -20.56
C LYS A 397 18.74 15.74 -20.03
N PHE A 398 18.28 15.83 -18.77
CA PHE A 398 17.40 14.84 -18.15
C PHE A 398 16.10 14.68 -18.93
N VAL A 399 15.43 15.78 -19.28
CA VAL A 399 14.14 15.73 -20.02
C VAL A 399 14.31 15.11 -21.41
N ALA A 400 15.43 15.38 -22.09
CA ALA A 400 15.72 14.78 -23.39
C ALA A 400 15.90 13.26 -23.27
N GLU A 401 16.80 12.82 -22.38
CA GLU A 401 17.04 11.39 -22.12
C GLU A 401 15.77 10.67 -21.66
N ALA A 402 14.98 11.31 -20.80
CA ALA A 402 13.76 10.73 -20.26
C ALA A 402 12.73 10.43 -21.36
N LYS A 403 12.55 11.34 -22.33
CA LYS A 403 11.63 11.12 -23.46
C LYS A 403 12.05 9.91 -24.29
N ASP A 404 13.33 9.79 -24.58
CA ASP A 404 13.86 8.67 -25.37
C ASP A 404 13.68 7.34 -24.63
N ILE A 405 13.97 7.32 -23.33
CA ILE A 405 13.82 6.13 -22.48
C ILE A 405 12.35 5.73 -22.34
N LEU A 406 11.43 6.68 -22.14
CA LEU A 406 10.01 6.38 -22.02
C LEU A 406 9.45 5.78 -23.31
N LYS A 407 9.88 6.29 -24.47
CA LYS A 407 9.52 5.73 -25.77
C LYS A 407 10.14 4.34 -25.98
N GLU A 408 11.37 4.11 -25.53
CA GLU A 408 12.02 2.79 -25.52
C GLU A 408 11.21 1.77 -24.70
N TRP A 409 10.68 2.15 -23.54
CA TRP A 409 10.00 1.23 -22.62
C TRP A 409 8.52 1.02 -22.91
N TYR A 410 7.78 2.07 -23.25
CA TYR A 410 6.32 2.02 -23.36
C TYR A 410 5.81 2.21 -24.78
N GLY A 411 6.71 2.38 -25.75
CA GLY A 411 6.38 2.63 -27.15
C GLY A 411 5.78 4.00 -27.41
N ASP A 412 5.26 4.19 -28.63
CA ASP A 412 4.66 5.45 -29.07
C ASP A 412 3.27 5.72 -28.46
N ASN A 413 2.51 4.66 -28.13
CA ASN A 413 1.21 4.78 -27.48
C ASN A 413 1.21 4.14 -26.08
N VAL A 414 1.62 4.92 -25.08
CA VAL A 414 1.74 4.48 -23.68
C VAL A 414 0.43 3.94 -23.08
N ARG A 415 -0.73 4.32 -23.62
CA ARG A 415 -2.04 3.86 -23.12
C ARG A 415 -2.27 2.38 -23.36
N ASP A 416 -1.70 1.86 -24.43
CA ASP A 416 -1.83 0.47 -24.86
C ASP A 416 -0.70 -0.41 -24.33
N SER A 417 0.34 0.19 -23.74
CA SER A 417 1.47 -0.54 -23.19
C SER A 417 1.00 -1.57 -22.15
N PRO A 418 1.45 -2.84 -22.27
CA PRO A 418 1.17 -3.87 -21.29
C PRO A 418 2.01 -3.71 -20.01
N ASP A 419 3.05 -2.87 -20.06
CA ASP A 419 4.05 -2.72 -19.00
C ASP A 419 3.78 -1.51 -18.08
N LEU A 420 2.67 -0.80 -18.30
CA LEU A 420 2.28 0.34 -17.50
C LEU A 420 1.11 -0.04 -16.59
N SER A 421 1.28 0.13 -15.28
CA SER A 421 0.20 0.01 -14.28
C SER A 421 -0.85 1.12 -14.43
N ARG A 422 -1.96 1.07 -13.67
CA ARG A 422 -3.01 2.10 -13.69
C ARG A 422 -3.18 2.74 -12.32
N ILE A 423 -3.64 3.99 -12.34
CA ILE A 423 -4.01 4.71 -11.13
C ILE A 423 -5.19 3.99 -10.47
N ILE A 424 -5.09 3.72 -9.17
CA ILE A 424 -5.98 2.81 -8.43
C ILE A 424 -7.47 3.18 -8.53
N ASN A 425 -7.79 4.48 -8.60
CA ASN A 425 -9.16 4.96 -8.74
C ASN A 425 -9.21 6.39 -9.29
N LYS A 426 -10.43 6.83 -9.59
CA LYS A 426 -10.73 8.16 -10.14
C LYS A 426 -10.25 9.32 -9.23
N ASN A 427 -10.40 9.20 -7.92
CA ASN A 427 -9.99 10.27 -6.99
C ASN A 427 -8.48 10.49 -6.92
N HIS A 428 -7.66 9.48 -7.27
CA HIS A 428 -6.21 9.65 -7.38
C HIS A 428 -5.78 10.10 -8.79
N PHE A 429 -6.68 9.96 -9.77
CA PHE A 429 -6.44 10.39 -11.15
C PHE A 429 -6.73 11.89 -11.33
N GLU A 430 -7.80 12.38 -10.69
CA GLU A 430 -8.12 13.81 -10.53
C GLU A 430 -7.15 14.50 -9.57
#